data_AF-A0A952V367-F1
#
_entry.id   AF-A0A952V367-F1
#
_cell.length_a   1.000
_cell.length_b   1.000
_cell.length_c   1.000
_cell.angle_alpha   90.00
_cell.angle_beta   90.00
_cell.angle_gamma   90.00
#
_symmetry.space_group_name_H-M   'P 1'
#
loop_
_entity.id
_entity.type
_entity.pdbx_description
1 polymer ?
#
loop_
_entity_poly.entity_id
_entity_poly.type
_entity_poly.pdbx_seq_one_letter_code
_entity_poly.pdbx_strand_id
1 'polypeptide(L)'
;MRRHIGFPALLALGASLARRGPLAAISLGICALTVFVACIVAVAYATRGGSAPAYAVPIVTSSAVAWGGGILLAFSASASALRRDRVEGVRELFVTRTTSLRGYIVARVGGLAALLVLVVAGGTALTGTLAVLASLKAEGLPRTMQASAAAIAYAVGFAVVVAPVAFAALGARTRMTGYLFLLAVLLLPEAITSALEGRLPTELLEVLTIPSALASLRAAIAPGTSDVLRLLRATIALVAFGAAALVWIRRDLARLEHEA
;
A
#
# COMPACT_ATOMS: atom_id res chain seq x y z
N MET A 1 -28.34 -25.49 3.29
CA MET A 1 -27.48 -25.06 2.17
C MET A 1 -26.58 -23.91 2.64
N ARG A 2 -25.28 -24.14 2.87
CA ARG A 2 -24.34 -23.08 3.27
C ARG A 2 -23.91 -22.33 2.01
N ARG A 3 -24.35 -21.09 1.82
CA ARG A 3 -23.80 -20.22 0.77
C ARG A 3 -22.38 -19.82 1.18
N HIS A 4 -21.39 -20.34 0.46
CA HIS A 4 -20.02 -19.84 0.59
C HIS A 4 -20.00 -18.37 0.16
N ILE A 5 -19.62 -17.47 1.08
CA ILE A 5 -19.39 -16.07 0.72
C ILE A 5 -18.21 -16.05 -0.25
N GLY A 6 -18.44 -15.58 -1.48
CA GLY A 6 -17.39 -15.48 -2.47
C GLY A 6 -16.28 -14.53 -2.00
N PHE A 7 -15.04 -14.83 -2.40
CA PHE A 7 -13.87 -13.99 -2.10
C PHE A 7 -14.08 -12.49 -2.40
N PRO A 8 -14.75 -12.07 -3.50
CA PRO A 8 -15.03 -10.65 -3.75
C PRO A 8 -15.90 -9.99 -2.67
N ALA A 9 -16.88 -10.72 -2.13
CA ALA A 9 -17.74 -10.21 -1.06
C ALA A 9 -16.97 -10.07 0.26
N LEU A 10 -15.99 -10.94 0.51
CA LEU A 10 -15.09 -10.80 1.66
C LEU A 10 -14.22 -9.55 1.57
N LEU A 11 -13.63 -9.29 0.40
CA LEU A 11 -12.84 -8.08 0.15
C LEU A 11 -13.71 -6.82 0.28
N ALA A 12 -14.92 -6.84 -0.29
CA ALA A 12 -15.85 -5.72 -0.21
C ALA A 12 -16.27 -5.41 1.24
N LEU A 13 -16.51 -6.45 2.05
CA LEU A 13 -16.79 -6.28 3.48
C LEU A 13 -15.60 -5.63 4.18
N GLY A 14 -14.39 -6.16 4.02
CA GLY A 14 -13.19 -5.60 4.63
C GLY A 14 -12.92 -4.15 4.21
N ALA A 15 -13.10 -3.84 2.93
CA ALA A 15 -12.97 -2.48 2.40
C ALA A 15 -14.04 -1.53 2.95
N SER A 16 -15.29 -2.00 3.15
CA SER A 16 -16.33 -1.20 3.78
C SER A 16 -16.01 -0.87 5.24
N LEU A 17 -15.47 -1.84 5.99
CA LEU A 17 -15.02 -1.64 7.37
C LEU A 17 -13.81 -0.71 7.44
N ALA A 18 -12.87 -0.81 6.50
CA ALA A 18 -11.69 0.05 6.43
C ALA A 18 -12.02 1.53 6.15
N ARG A 19 -13.16 1.81 5.50
CA ARG A 19 -13.63 3.18 5.23
C ARG A 19 -14.35 3.84 6.40
N ARG A 20 -14.57 3.12 7.51
CA ARG A 20 -15.34 3.66 8.65
C ARG A 20 -14.49 4.61 9.51
N GLY A 21 -15.08 5.76 9.83
CA GLY A 21 -14.56 6.72 10.79
C GLY A 21 -13.97 7.99 10.16
N PRO A 22 -13.86 9.07 10.93
CA PRO A 22 -13.47 10.39 10.42
C PRO A 22 -12.04 10.40 9.86
N LEU A 23 -11.10 9.67 10.47
CA LEU A 23 -9.73 9.61 9.99
C LEU A 23 -9.61 8.91 8.62
N ALA A 24 -10.42 7.88 8.36
CA ALA A 24 -10.47 7.24 7.05
C ALA A 24 -11.00 8.21 5.98
N ALA A 25 -12.05 8.98 6.30
CA ALA A 25 -12.60 10.01 5.42
C ALA A 25 -11.58 11.12 5.12
N ILE A 26 -10.87 11.63 6.14
CA ILE A 26 -9.80 12.63 5.96
C ILE A 26 -8.68 12.06 5.08
N SER A 27 -8.25 10.82 5.34
CA SER A 27 -7.18 10.17 4.56
C SER A 27 -7.56 9.99 3.08
N LEU A 28 -8.81 9.59 2.82
CA LEU A 28 -9.37 9.52 1.47
C LEU A 28 -9.46 10.90 0.81
N GLY A 29 -9.86 11.92 1.56
CA GLY A 29 -9.88 13.31 1.10
C GLY A 29 -8.50 13.81 0.70
N ILE A 30 -7.46 13.52 1.50
CA ILE A 30 -6.06 13.82 1.18
C ILE A 30 -5.65 13.11 -0.11
N CYS A 31 -5.94 11.80 -0.25
CA CYS A 31 -5.64 11.06 -1.47
C CYS A 31 -6.31 11.70 -2.70
N ALA A 32 -7.61 12.00 -2.59
CA ALA A 32 -8.38 12.60 -3.67
C ALA A 32 -7.82 13.98 -4.06
N LEU A 33 -7.46 14.82 -3.09
CA LEU A 33 -6.86 16.13 -3.33
C LEU A 33 -5.48 16.01 -4.00
N THR A 34 -4.62 15.09 -3.54
CA THR A 34 -3.32 14.83 -4.16
C THR A 34 -3.47 14.38 -5.61
N VAL A 35 -4.39 13.44 -5.88
CA VAL A 35 -4.69 12.99 -7.24
C VAL A 35 -5.23 14.13 -8.10
N PHE A 36 -6.13 14.95 -7.56
CA PHE A 36 -6.70 16.10 -8.27
C PHE A 36 -5.61 17.12 -8.68
N VAL A 37 -4.72 17.48 -7.75
CA VAL A 37 -3.59 18.37 -8.04
C VAL A 37 -2.68 17.76 -9.10
N ALA A 38 -2.36 16.47 -8.99
CA ALA A 38 -1.56 15.77 -9.99
C ALA A 38 -2.22 15.71 -11.38
N CYS A 39 -3.54 15.56 -11.45
CA CYS A 39 -4.30 15.64 -12.70
C CYS A 39 -4.17 17.04 -13.33
N ILE A 40 -4.30 18.11 -12.54
CA ILE A 40 -4.09 19.49 -13.02
C ILE A 40 -2.68 19.65 -13.58
N VAL A 41 -1.66 19.17 -12.87
CA VAL A 41 -0.27 19.22 -13.33
C VAL A 41 -0.07 18.45 -14.64
N ALA A 42 -0.64 17.24 -14.77
CA ALA A 42 -0.58 16.45 -15.99
C ALA A 42 -1.19 17.20 -17.19
N VAL A 43 -2.36 17.82 -17.01
CA VAL A 43 -3.03 18.62 -18.04
C VAL A 43 -2.23 19.88 -18.38
N ALA A 44 -1.67 20.57 -17.38
CA ALA A 44 -0.82 21.73 -17.59
C ALA A 44 0.48 21.39 -18.36
N TYR A 45 0.98 20.15 -18.25
CA TYR A 45 2.09 19.70 -19.08
C TYR A 45 1.69 19.44 -20.53
N ALA A 46 0.45 19.02 -20.78
CA ALA A 46 -0.07 18.89 -22.15
C ALA A 46 -0.06 20.23 -22.92
N THR A 47 -0.21 21.35 -22.21
CA THR A 47 -0.22 22.70 -22.84
C THR A 47 1.17 23.28 -23.06
N ARG A 48 2.21 22.79 -22.36
CA ARG A 48 3.58 23.31 -22.45
C ARG A 48 4.44 22.67 -23.55
N GLY A 49 3.96 21.61 -24.20
CA GLY A 49 4.67 20.94 -25.29
C GLY A 49 5.81 20.01 -24.84
N GLY A 50 6.71 19.66 -25.78
CA GLY A 50 7.66 18.54 -25.66
C GLY A 50 8.76 18.64 -24.60
N SER A 51 8.90 19.77 -23.91
CA SER A 51 9.90 19.98 -22.85
C SER A 51 9.40 19.62 -21.43
N ALA A 52 8.11 19.36 -21.26
CA ALA A 52 7.56 19.05 -19.93
C ALA A 52 7.80 17.59 -19.52
N PRO A 53 8.32 17.31 -18.30
CA PRO A 53 8.63 15.95 -17.85
C PRO A 53 7.38 15.18 -17.41
N ALA A 54 6.46 14.90 -18.35
CA ALA A 54 5.18 14.23 -18.07
C ALA A 54 5.35 12.86 -17.39
N TYR A 55 6.43 12.13 -17.70
CA TYR A 55 6.77 10.85 -17.07
C TYR A 55 6.98 10.93 -15.55
N ALA A 56 7.31 12.11 -15.00
CA ALA A 56 7.52 12.28 -13.56
C ALA A 56 6.20 12.32 -12.78
N VAL A 57 5.10 12.74 -13.42
CA VAL A 57 3.79 12.91 -12.76
C VAL A 57 3.29 11.62 -12.10
N PRO A 58 3.17 10.47 -12.79
CA PRO A 58 2.72 9.24 -12.15
C PRO A 58 3.68 8.75 -11.06
N ILE A 59 4.99 8.95 -11.23
CA ILE A 59 6.01 8.56 -10.24
C ILE A 59 5.81 9.34 -8.95
N VAL A 60 5.73 10.67 -9.03
CA VAL A 60 5.52 11.55 -7.86
C VAL A 60 4.16 11.29 -7.24
N THR A 61 3.11 11.14 -8.04
CA THR A 61 1.75 10.86 -7.55
C THR A 61 1.70 9.58 -6.75
N SER A 62 2.27 8.48 -7.28
CA SER A 62 2.26 7.19 -6.58
C SER A 62 2.94 7.27 -5.22
N SER A 63 4.08 7.95 -5.11
CA SER A 63 4.78 8.15 -3.83
C SER A 63 4.01 9.07 -2.88
N ALA A 64 3.49 10.20 -3.37
CA ALA A 64 2.76 11.17 -2.56
C ALA A 64 1.44 10.59 -2.01
N VAL A 65 0.70 9.86 -2.85
CA VAL A 65 -0.55 9.21 -2.42
C VAL A 65 -0.24 8.04 -1.49
N ALA A 66 0.77 7.21 -1.77
CA ALA A 66 1.14 6.08 -0.92
C ALA A 66 1.56 6.54 0.49
N TRP A 67 2.58 7.40 0.58
CA TRP A 67 3.14 7.83 1.87
C TRP A 67 2.40 9.00 2.52
N GLY A 68 1.51 9.67 1.80
CA GLY A 68 0.60 10.67 2.36
C GLY A 68 -0.71 10.04 2.84
N GLY A 69 -1.75 10.10 2.01
CA GLY A 69 -3.07 9.61 2.42
C GLY A 69 -3.18 8.08 2.54
N GLY A 70 -2.40 7.32 1.78
CA GLY A 70 -2.43 5.85 1.78
C GLY A 70 -1.96 5.25 3.11
N ILE A 71 -0.84 5.72 3.65
CA ILE A 71 -0.32 5.26 4.94
C ILE A 71 -1.26 5.68 6.09
N LEU A 72 -1.81 6.90 6.04
CA LEU A 72 -2.79 7.39 7.01
C LEU A 72 -4.07 6.55 6.99
N LEU A 73 -4.54 6.17 5.79
CA LEU A 73 -5.69 5.29 5.62
C LEU A 73 -5.40 3.89 6.18
N ALA A 74 -4.24 3.31 5.88
CA ALA A 74 -3.84 2.00 6.39
C ALA A 74 -3.82 1.97 7.92
N PHE A 75 -3.25 2.99 8.55
CA PHE A 75 -3.15 3.08 10.00
C PHE A 75 -4.48 3.38 10.67
N SER A 76 -5.26 4.34 10.15
CA SER A 76 -6.57 4.66 10.71
C SER A 76 -7.55 3.50 10.62
N ALA A 77 -7.52 2.74 9.52
CA ALA A 77 -8.33 1.54 9.33
C ALA A 77 -7.90 0.38 10.24
N SER A 78 -6.61 0.29 10.58
CA SER A 78 -6.05 -0.77 11.42
C SER A 78 -6.13 -0.47 12.91
N ALA A 79 -6.18 0.80 13.30
CA ALA A 79 -6.18 1.26 14.68
C ALA A 79 -7.33 0.66 15.50
N SER A 80 -6.98 -0.23 16.43
CA SER A 80 -7.92 -0.94 17.29
C SER A 80 -8.99 -1.73 16.51
N ALA A 81 -8.70 -2.13 15.27
CA ALA A 81 -9.66 -2.81 14.40
C ALA A 81 -10.23 -4.08 15.06
N LEU A 82 -9.39 -4.90 15.68
CA LEU A 82 -9.83 -6.14 16.34
C LEU A 82 -10.68 -5.87 17.58
N ARG A 83 -10.31 -4.86 18.38
CA ARG A 83 -11.08 -4.45 19.55
C ARG A 83 -12.45 -3.90 19.15
N ARG A 84 -12.49 -3.02 18.14
CA ARG A 84 -13.73 -2.45 17.62
C ARG A 84 -14.65 -3.54 17.06
N ASP A 85 -14.12 -4.41 16.21
CA ASP A 85 -14.89 -5.49 15.59
C ASP A 85 -15.38 -6.53 16.63
N ARG A 86 -14.67 -6.68 17.77
CA ARG A 86 -15.15 -7.48 18.92
C ARG A 86 -16.30 -6.78 19.62
N VAL A 87 -16.17 -5.49 19.95
CA VAL A 87 -17.23 -4.72 20.64
C VAL A 87 -18.49 -4.59 19.80
N GLU A 88 -18.34 -4.40 18.48
CA GLU A 88 -19.46 -4.32 17.53
C GLU A 88 -20.03 -5.70 17.13
N GLY A 89 -19.49 -6.81 17.66
CA GLY A 89 -19.94 -8.18 17.35
C GLY A 89 -19.65 -8.63 15.90
N VAL A 90 -18.93 -7.83 15.10
CA VAL A 90 -18.61 -8.12 13.70
C VAL A 90 -17.79 -9.40 13.57
N ARG A 91 -16.81 -9.61 14.47
CA ARG A 91 -15.98 -10.83 14.47
C ARG A 91 -16.84 -12.08 14.73
N GLU A 92 -17.70 -12.02 15.73
CA GLU A 92 -18.55 -13.15 16.14
C GLU A 92 -19.58 -13.47 15.05
N LEU A 93 -20.23 -12.46 14.49
CA LEU A 93 -21.13 -12.62 13.35
C LEU A 93 -20.42 -13.23 12.14
N PHE A 94 -19.18 -12.83 11.86
CA PHE A 94 -18.40 -13.36 10.75
C PHE A 94 -18.02 -14.82 10.98
N VAL A 95 -17.52 -15.17 12.18
CA VAL A 95 -17.11 -16.53 12.52
C VAL A 95 -18.31 -17.48 12.58
N THR A 96 -19.45 -17.06 13.13
CA THR A 96 -20.67 -17.88 13.14
C THR A 96 -21.21 -18.15 11.73
N ARG A 97 -21.03 -17.21 10.78
CA ARG A 97 -21.50 -17.35 9.39
C ARG A 97 -20.50 -18.01 8.43
N THR A 98 -19.20 -17.91 8.68
CA THR A 98 -18.14 -18.40 7.75
C THR A 98 -17.17 -19.40 8.37
N THR A 99 -17.32 -19.70 9.66
CA THR A 99 -16.63 -20.74 10.43
C THR A 99 -15.11 -20.64 10.51
N SER A 100 -14.47 -19.52 10.10
CA SER A 100 -13.01 -19.42 10.20
C SER A 100 -12.48 -18.03 10.57
N LEU A 101 -11.63 -18.01 11.59
CA LEU A 101 -10.81 -16.85 11.95
C LEU A 101 -9.85 -16.46 10.82
N ARG A 102 -9.32 -17.45 10.10
CA ARG A 102 -8.46 -17.24 8.93
C ARG A 102 -9.20 -16.44 7.84
N GLY A 103 -10.47 -16.79 7.56
CA GLY A 103 -11.30 -16.05 6.63
C GLY A 103 -11.53 -14.60 7.06
N TYR A 104 -11.68 -14.35 8.36
CA TYR A 104 -11.82 -12.99 8.90
C TYR A 104 -10.55 -12.15 8.69
N ILE A 105 -9.36 -12.70 8.94
CA ILE A 105 -8.09 -12.01 8.69
C ILE A 105 -7.95 -11.69 7.20
N VAL A 106 -8.22 -12.68 6.34
CA VAL A 106 -8.16 -12.51 4.88
C VAL A 106 -9.13 -11.42 4.43
N ALA A 107 -10.34 -11.39 4.97
CA ALA A 107 -11.32 -10.36 4.67
C ALA A 107 -10.84 -8.96 5.10
N ARG A 108 -10.32 -8.81 6.34
CA ARG A 108 -9.88 -7.50 6.85
C ARG A 108 -8.63 -6.98 6.17
N VAL A 109 -7.57 -7.79 6.13
CA VAL A 109 -6.30 -7.41 5.52
C VAL A 109 -6.46 -7.28 4.01
N GLY A 110 -7.13 -8.25 3.37
CA GLY A 110 -7.38 -8.22 1.94
C GLY A 110 -8.29 -7.06 1.51
N GLY A 111 -9.34 -6.77 2.27
CA GLY A 111 -10.22 -5.63 2.00
C GLY A 111 -9.52 -4.28 2.18
N LEU A 112 -8.62 -4.15 3.17
CA LEU A 112 -7.77 -2.98 3.31
C LEU A 112 -6.78 -2.86 2.14
N ALA A 113 -6.12 -3.95 1.76
CA ALA A 113 -5.24 -3.98 0.60
C ALA A 113 -5.99 -3.59 -0.68
N ALA A 114 -7.19 -4.12 -0.91
CA ALA A 114 -8.03 -3.79 -2.05
C ALA A 114 -8.42 -2.31 -2.07
N LEU A 115 -8.77 -1.73 -0.92
CA LEU A 115 -9.04 -0.29 -0.80
C LEU A 115 -7.80 0.55 -1.10
N LEU A 116 -6.62 0.16 -0.59
CA LEU A 116 -5.36 0.84 -0.89
C LEU A 116 -4.99 0.73 -2.37
N VAL A 117 -5.17 -0.44 -3.00
CA VAL A 117 -4.98 -0.61 -4.44
C VAL A 117 -5.91 0.35 -5.20
N LEU A 118 -7.20 0.37 -4.86
CA LEU A 118 -8.17 1.24 -5.52
C LEU A 118 -7.78 2.72 -5.42
N VAL A 119 -7.36 3.17 -4.23
CA VAL A 119 -7.06 4.59 -3.99
C VAL A 119 -5.68 4.97 -4.55
N VAL A 120 -4.64 4.23 -4.20
CA VAL A 120 -3.25 4.54 -4.56
C VAL A 120 -2.98 4.18 -6.02
N ALA A 121 -3.24 2.93 -6.42
CA ALA A 121 -2.99 2.49 -7.79
C ALA A 121 -4.03 3.07 -8.76
N GLY A 122 -5.30 3.20 -8.36
CA GLY A 122 -6.32 3.87 -9.18
C GLY A 122 -6.03 5.35 -9.40
N GLY A 123 -5.63 6.10 -8.36
CA GLY A 123 -5.20 7.49 -8.51
C GLY A 123 -3.95 7.65 -9.37
N THR A 124 -2.99 6.73 -9.22
CA THR A 124 -1.78 6.67 -10.04
C THR A 124 -2.09 6.34 -11.50
N ALA A 125 -3.01 5.40 -11.76
CA ALA A 125 -3.42 5.03 -13.11
C ALA A 125 -4.17 6.17 -13.81
N LEU A 126 -5.03 6.89 -13.09
CA LEU A 126 -5.73 8.06 -13.61
C LEU A 126 -4.73 9.15 -14.04
N THR A 127 -3.81 9.52 -13.14
CA THR A 127 -2.77 10.53 -13.43
C THR A 127 -1.78 10.09 -14.49
N GLY A 128 -1.40 8.81 -14.51
CA GLY A 128 -0.58 8.21 -15.56
C GLY A 128 -1.26 8.25 -16.92
N THR A 129 -2.56 7.96 -16.99
CA THR A 129 -3.34 8.08 -18.24
C THR A 129 -3.34 9.51 -18.76
N LEU A 130 -3.58 10.49 -17.88
CA LEU A 130 -3.51 11.91 -18.26
C LEU A 130 -2.10 12.33 -18.71
N ALA A 131 -1.05 11.85 -18.04
CA ALA A 131 0.33 12.11 -18.42
C ALA A 131 0.69 11.48 -19.78
N VAL A 132 0.19 10.27 -20.06
CA VAL A 132 0.34 9.59 -21.36
C VAL A 132 -0.37 10.39 -22.45
N LEU A 133 -1.62 10.82 -22.22
CA LEU A 133 -2.37 11.67 -23.16
C LEU A 133 -1.65 13.00 -23.41
N ALA A 134 -1.09 13.63 -22.36
CA ALA A 134 -0.26 14.83 -22.48
C ALA A 134 1.00 14.60 -23.32
N SER A 135 1.54 13.37 -23.29
CA SER A 135 2.75 12.98 -24.02
C SER A 135 2.49 12.60 -25.48
N LEU A 136 1.24 12.48 -25.95
CA LEU A 136 0.94 12.11 -27.35
C LEU A 136 1.48 13.13 -28.37
N LYS A 137 1.64 14.38 -27.95
CA LYS A 137 2.19 15.47 -28.77
C LYS A 137 3.71 15.62 -28.62
N ALA A 138 4.35 14.77 -27.83
CA ALA A 138 5.77 14.84 -27.48
C ALA A 138 6.47 13.51 -27.78
N GLU A 139 7.78 13.53 -28.02
CA GLU A 139 8.59 12.32 -28.28
C GLU A 139 8.77 11.40 -27.04
N GLY A 140 8.09 11.70 -25.94
CA GLY A 140 8.22 11.04 -24.64
C GLY A 140 7.21 9.93 -24.32
N LEU A 141 6.32 9.57 -25.25
CA LEU A 141 5.25 8.59 -25.04
C LEU A 141 5.73 7.25 -24.40
N PRO A 142 6.73 6.53 -24.96
CA PRO A 142 7.13 5.23 -24.40
C PRO A 142 7.69 5.37 -22.98
N ARG A 143 8.44 6.45 -22.72
CA ARG A 143 8.99 6.78 -21.40
C ARG A 143 7.88 7.02 -20.38
N THR A 144 6.83 7.76 -20.75
CA THR A 144 5.70 8.04 -19.86
C THR A 144 4.83 6.80 -19.60
N MET A 145 4.62 5.94 -20.60
CA MET A 145 3.91 4.67 -20.43
C MET A 145 4.66 3.76 -19.45
N GLN A 146 5.97 3.61 -19.63
CA GLN A 146 6.81 2.78 -18.76
C GLN A 146 6.88 3.36 -17.33
N ALA A 147 7.01 4.68 -17.19
CA ALA A 147 6.95 5.34 -15.88
C ALA A 147 5.60 5.15 -15.17
N SER A 148 4.50 5.16 -15.93
CA SER A 148 3.15 4.90 -15.40
C SER A 148 3.01 3.46 -14.93
N ALA A 149 3.51 2.49 -15.69
CA ALA A 149 3.52 1.08 -15.31
C ALA A 149 4.36 0.84 -14.04
N ALA A 150 5.55 1.43 -13.96
CA ALA A 150 6.41 1.36 -12.78
C ALA A 150 5.74 1.97 -11.53
N ALA A 151 5.04 3.10 -11.70
CA ALA A 151 4.31 3.76 -10.62
C ALA A 151 3.10 2.93 -10.14
N ILE A 152 2.38 2.25 -11.06
CA ILE A 152 1.28 1.34 -10.70
C ILE A 152 1.83 0.12 -9.95
N ALA A 153 2.92 -0.49 -10.43
CA ALA A 153 3.55 -1.63 -9.75
C ALA A 153 3.99 -1.26 -8.33
N TYR A 154 4.60 -0.09 -8.17
CA TYR A 154 4.91 0.50 -6.87
C TYR A 154 3.67 0.63 -5.97
N ALA A 155 2.58 1.21 -6.50
CA ALA A 155 1.34 1.43 -5.74
C ALA A 155 0.68 0.13 -5.30
N VAL A 156 0.70 -0.90 -6.16
CA VAL A 156 0.19 -2.24 -5.83
C VAL A 156 1.07 -2.91 -4.78
N GLY A 157 2.40 -2.89 -4.95
CA GLY A 157 3.35 -3.42 -3.97
C GLY A 157 3.17 -2.77 -2.60
N PHE A 158 3.01 -1.45 -2.58
CA PHE A 158 2.71 -0.69 -1.37
C PHE A 158 1.44 -1.20 -0.69
N ALA A 159 0.33 -1.31 -1.42
CA ALA A 159 -0.95 -1.74 -0.86
C ALA A 159 -0.91 -3.16 -0.28
N VAL A 160 -0.25 -4.09 -1.00
CA VAL A 160 -0.13 -5.50 -0.60
C VAL A 160 0.71 -5.68 0.66
N VAL A 161 1.77 -4.87 0.85
CA VAL A 161 2.66 -4.98 2.01
C VAL A 161 2.19 -4.15 3.19
N VAL A 162 1.74 -2.92 2.95
CA VAL A 162 1.39 -1.99 4.03
C VAL A 162 0.10 -2.40 4.72
N ALA A 163 -0.88 -2.99 4.03
CA ALA A 163 -2.10 -3.47 4.68
C ALA A 163 -1.84 -4.50 5.80
N PRO A 164 -1.12 -5.62 5.58
CA PRO A 164 -0.80 -6.54 6.65
C PRO A 164 0.14 -5.93 7.70
N VAL A 165 1.12 -5.10 7.31
CA VAL A 165 2.04 -4.46 8.27
C VAL A 165 1.28 -3.51 9.21
N ALA A 166 0.39 -2.67 8.69
CA ALA A 166 -0.45 -1.78 9.47
C ALA A 166 -1.37 -2.56 10.42
N PHE A 167 -1.96 -3.64 9.94
CA PHE A 167 -2.83 -4.49 10.75
C PHE A 167 -2.07 -5.23 11.86
N ALA A 168 -0.86 -5.72 11.56
CA ALA A 168 0.05 -6.31 12.56
C ALA A 168 0.48 -5.30 13.62
N ALA A 169 0.71 -4.04 13.21
CA ALA A 169 1.14 -2.99 14.11
C ALA A 169 0.04 -2.55 15.08
N LEU A 170 -1.18 -2.33 14.56
CA LEU A 170 -2.23 -1.55 15.24
C LEU A 170 -3.52 -2.34 15.50
N GLY A 171 -3.68 -3.55 14.95
CA GLY A 171 -4.92 -4.31 15.02
C GLY A 171 -5.33 -4.71 16.43
N ALA A 172 -4.39 -5.27 17.20
CA ALA A 172 -4.61 -5.75 18.58
C ALA A 172 -4.06 -4.79 19.66
N ARG A 173 -3.16 -3.88 19.29
CA ARG A 173 -2.30 -3.17 20.25
C ARG A 173 -2.87 -1.82 20.69
N THR A 174 -2.33 -1.30 21.79
CA THR A 174 -2.60 0.09 22.20
C THR A 174 -1.96 1.05 21.20
N ARG A 175 -2.43 2.30 21.16
CA ARG A 175 -1.89 3.32 20.22
C ARG A 175 -0.37 3.47 20.36
N MET A 176 0.12 3.55 21.60
CA MET A 176 1.54 3.73 21.89
C MET A 176 2.40 2.57 21.37
N THR A 177 2.04 1.31 21.68
CA THR A 177 2.80 0.15 21.23
C THR A 177 2.75 -0.03 19.71
N GLY A 178 1.61 0.31 19.09
CA GLY A 178 1.50 0.30 17.64
C GLY A 178 2.42 1.31 16.95
N TYR A 179 2.51 2.53 17.47
CA TYR A 179 3.44 3.53 16.94
C TYR A 179 4.90 3.14 17.11
N LEU A 180 5.29 2.59 18.27
CA LEU A 180 6.64 2.07 18.47
C LEU A 180 6.99 0.95 17.49
N PHE A 181 6.05 0.05 17.22
CA PHE A 181 6.25 -1.00 16.22
C PHE A 181 6.43 -0.43 14.81
N LEU A 182 5.64 0.57 14.43
CA LEU A 182 5.79 1.23 13.13
C LEU A 182 7.14 1.95 13.01
N LEU A 183 7.58 2.63 14.07
CA LEU A 183 8.92 3.23 14.11
C LEU A 183 9.99 2.15 13.94
N ALA A 184 9.85 1.01 14.63
CA ALA A 184 10.81 -0.08 14.55
C ALA A 184 10.84 -0.81 13.18
N VAL A 185 9.72 -0.87 12.46
CA VAL A 185 9.61 -1.62 11.19
C VAL A 185 9.78 -0.74 9.96
N LEU A 186 9.39 0.54 10.02
CA LEU A 186 9.46 1.45 8.87
C LEU A 186 10.61 2.46 8.99
N LEU A 187 10.76 3.11 10.15
CA LEU A 187 11.70 4.23 10.28
C LEU A 187 13.11 3.77 10.67
N LEU A 188 13.21 2.88 11.65
CA LEU A 188 14.50 2.42 12.16
C LEU A 188 15.32 1.69 11.09
N PRO A 189 14.76 0.76 10.29
CA PRO A 189 15.52 0.09 9.25
C PRO A 189 16.01 1.09 8.20
N GLU A 190 15.20 2.09 7.86
CA GLU A 190 15.56 3.15 6.90
C GLU A 190 16.68 4.05 7.42
N ALA A 191 16.65 4.41 8.71
CA ALA A 191 17.72 5.18 9.34
C ALA A 191 19.03 4.37 9.36
N ILE A 192 18.94 3.06 9.61
CA ILE A 192 20.10 2.15 9.58
C ILE A 192 20.65 2.03 8.16
N THR A 193 19.81 1.80 7.14
CA THR A 193 20.28 1.70 5.75
C THR A 193 20.93 3.00 5.28
N SER A 194 20.35 4.15 5.63
CA SER A 194 20.94 5.46 5.32
C SER A 194 22.30 5.64 6.00
N ALA A 195 22.46 5.21 7.25
CA ALA A 195 23.73 5.30 7.96
C ALA A 195 24.80 4.31 7.45
N LEU A 196 24.39 3.23 6.78
CA LEU A 196 25.26 2.20 6.21
C LEU A 196 25.52 2.40 4.71
N GLU A 197 25.01 3.49 4.13
CA GLU A 197 25.26 3.84 2.74
C GLU A 197 26.79 3.97 2.50
N GLY A 198 27.28 3.28 1.47
CA GLY A 198 28.72 3.19 1.16
C GLY A 198 29.50 2.12 1.93
N ARG A 199 28.92 1.45 2.93
CA ARG A 199 29.55 0.31 3.64
C ARG A 199 29.02 -1.05 3.21
N LEU A 200 27.78 -1.10 2.72
CA LEU A 200 27.13 -2.31 2.25
C LEU A 200 26.96 -2.29 0.72
N PRO A 201 26.95 -3.48 0.06
CA PRO A 201 26.54 -3.61 -1.32
C PRO A 201 25.13 -3.04 -1.54
N THR A 202 24.94 -2.32 -2.65
CA THR A 202 23.66 -1.69 -3.01
C THR A 202 22.53 -2.71 -3.06
N GLU A 203 22.84 -3.93 -3.50
CA GLU A 203 21.92 -5.07 -3.58
C GLU A 203 21.26 -5.43 -2.26
N LEU A 204 21.96 -5.24 -1.13
CA LEU A 204 21.42 -5.49 0.20
C LEU A 204 20.57 -4.31 0.65
N LEU A 205 21.06 -3.08 0.46
CA LEU A 205 20.34 -1.87 0.85
C LEU A 205 18.96 -1.80 0.18
N GLU A 206 18.86 -2.25 -1.07
CA GLU A 206 17.63 -2.29 -1.86
C GLU A 206 16.50 -3.16 -1.28
N VAL A 207 16.82 -4.17 -0.46
CA VAL A 207 15.83 -5.15 0.05
C VAL A 207 15.66 -5.12 1.56
N LEU A 208 16.48 -4.35 2.27
CA LEU A 208 16.49 -4.32 3.74
C LEU A 208 15.26 -3.63 4.35
N THR A 209 14.62 -2.72 3.62
CA THR A 209 13.50 -1.93 4.12
C THR A 209 12.33 -1.96 3.14
N ILE A 210 11.10 -1.77 3.65
CA ILE A 210 9.91 -1.69 2.80
C ILE A 210 10.02 -0.50 1.81
N PRO A 211 10.40 0.73 2.23
CA PRO A 211 10.61 1.83 1.30
C PRO A 211 11.63 1.53 0.20
N SER A 212 12.78 0.97 0.54
CA SER A 212 13.84 0.64 -0.41
C SER A 212 13.44 -0.48 -1.36
N ALA A 213 12.74 -1.51 -0.88
CA ALA A 213 12.22 -2.59 -1.72
C ALA A 213 11.16 -2.08 -2.71
N LEU A 214 10.26 -1.19 -2.27
CA LEU A 214 9.29 -0.56 -3.16
C LEU A 214 9.97 0.35 -4.20
N ALA A 215 10.96 1.14 -3.79
CA ALA A 215 11.74 1.98 -4.70
C ALA A 215 12.47 1.15 -5.76
N SER A 216 13.05 0.01 -5.35
CA SER A 216 13.75 -0.93 -6.23
C SER A 216 12.79 -1.63 -7.20
N LEU A 217 11.59 -2.01 -6.74
CA LEU A 217 10.52 -2.54 -7.60
C LEU A 217 10.17 -1.55 -8.72
N ARG A 218 10.00 -0.26 -8.37
CA ARG A 218 9.72 0.80 -9.33
C ARG A 218 10.90 1.01 -10.29
N ALA A 219 12.12 1.07 -9.75
CA ALA A 219 13.32 1.32 -10.53
C ALA A 219 13.61 0.20 -11.54
N ALA A 220 13.31 -1.05 -11.19
CA ALA A 220 13.45 -2.20 -12.10
C ALA A 220 12.53 -2.15 -13.34
N ILE A 221 11.47 -1.34 -13.29
CA ILE A 221 10.50 -1.13 -14.38
C ILE A 221 10.71 0.26 -15.01
N ALA A 222 11.52 1.12 -14.40
CA ALA A 222 11.67 2.52 -14.81
C ALA A 222 12.26 2.65 -16.23
N PRO A 223 12.00 3.77 -16.92
CA PRO A 223 12.48 3.96 -18.28
C PRO A 223 14.00 3.88 -18.40
N GLY A 224 14.47 3.05 -19.35
CA GLY A 224 15.89 2.84 -19.62
C GLY A 224 16.57 1.78 -18.75
N THR A 225 15.86 1.15 -17.81
CA THR A 225 16.41 0.13 -16.91
C THR A 225 15.44 -1.04 -16.77
N SER A 226 15.70 -2.15 -17.47
CA SER A 226 14.98 -3.41 -17.28
C SER A 226 15.91 -4.42 -16.59
N ASP A 227 15.90 -4.41 -15.25
CA ASP A 227 16.68 -5.35 -14.44
C ASP A 227 15.74 -6.35 -13.77
N VAL A 228 15.65 -7.53 -14.40
CA VAL A 228 14.79 -8.64 -13.95
C VAL A 228 15.24 -9.15 -12.57
N LEU A 229 16.54 -9.16 -12.27
CA LEU A 229 17.05 -9.63 -10.99
C LEU A 229 16.71 -8.65 -9.87
N ARG A 230 16.78 -7.34 -10.13
CA ARG A 230 16.30 -6.32 -9.19
C ARG A 230 14.81 -6.44 -8.93
N LEU A 231 14.01 -6.64 -9.99
CA LEU A 231 12.56 -6.86 -9.86
C LEU A 231 12.25 -8.07 -8.96
N LEU A 232 12.93 -9.20 -9.22
CA LEU A 232 12.73 -10.44 -8.47
C LEU A 232 13.10 -10.27 -6.98
N ARG A 233 14.27 -9.70 -6.70
CA ARG A 233 14.74 -9.44 -5.32
C ARG A 233 13.79 -8.52 -4.55
N ALA A 234 13.39 -7.41 -5.15
CA ALA A 234 12.42 -6.49 -4.57
C ALA A 234 11.08 -7.20 -4.28
N THR A 235 10.58 -7.99 -5.21
CA THR A 235 9.33 -8.75 -5.05
C THR A 235 9.43 -9.76 -3.91
N ILE A 236 10.52 -10.53 -3.84
CA ILE A 236 10.77 -11.51 -2.76
C ILE A 236 10.81 -10.81 -1.41
N ALA A 237 11.53 -9.68 -1.30
CA ALA A 237 11.61 -8.91 -0.06
C ALA A 237 10.22 -8.42 0.40
N LEU A 238 9.43 -7.86 -0.52
CA LEU A 238 8.07 -7.40 -0.23
C LEU A 238 7.15 -8.55 0.21
N VAL A 239 7.23 -9.71 -0.44
CA VAL A 239 6.50 -10.92 -0.05
C VAL A 239 6.92 -11.39 1.34
N ALA A 240 8.23 -11.36 1.65
CA ALA A 240 8.74 -11.72 2.97
C ALA A 240 8.21 -10.79 4.07
N PHE A 241 8.20 -9.47 3.84
CA PHE A 241 7.61 -8.50 4.79
C PHE A 241 6.12 -8.74 5.01
N GLY A 242 5.35 -8.94 3.93
CA GLY A 242 3.92 -9.25 4.03
C GLY A 242 3.64 -10.57 4.76
N ALA A 243 4.40 -11.62 4.46
CA ALA A 243 4.28 -12.92 5.11
C ALA A 243 4.63 -12.85 6.60
N ALA A 244 5.72 -12.17 6.97
CA ALA A 244 6.11 -11.95 8.36
C ALA A 244 5.02 -11.22 9.14
N ALA A 245 4.42 -10.18 8.55
CA ALA A 245 3.30 -9.45 9.15
C ALA A 245 2.06 -10.35 9.34
N LEU A 246 1.72 -11.20 8.37
CA LEU A 246 0.61 -12.15 8.49
C LEU A 246 0.85 -13.23 9.56
N VAL A 247 2.07 -13.75 9.67
CA VAL A 247 2.45 -14.67 10.76
C VAL A 247 2.29 -13.97 12.11
N TRP A 248 2.69 -12.70 12.20
CA TRP A 248 2.53 -11.91 13.42
C TRP A 248 1.05 -11.74 13.79
N ILE A 249 0.20 -11.35 12.84
CA ILE A 249 -1.25 -11.19 13.07
C ILE A 249 -1.88 -12.48 13.59
N ARG A 250 -1.49 -13.62 13.02
CA ARG A 250 -1.97 -14.94 13.47
C ARG A 250 -1.58 -15.22 14.92
N ARG A 251 -0.34 -14.89 15.30
CA ARG A 251 0.14 -15.04 16.68
C ARG A 251 -0.64 -14.15 17.65
N ASP A 252 -0.87 -12.89 17.31
CA ASP A 252 -1.60 -11.95 18.16
C ASP A 252 -3.07 -12.37 18.33
N LEU A 253 -3.69 -12.91 17.28
CA LEU A 253 -5.05 -13.44 17.36
C LEU A 253 -5.18 -14.69 18.22
N ALA A 254 -4.22 -15.62 18.12
CA ALA A 254 -4.20 -16.79 18.99
C ALA A 254 -4.12 -16.39 20.47
N ARG A 255 -3.33 -15.36 20.81
CA ARG A 255 -3.26 -14.82 22.19
C ARG A 255 -4.60 -14.24 22.65
N LEU A 256 -5.26 -13.46 21.80
CA LEU A 256 -6.58 -12.88 22.12
C LEU A 256 -7.69 -13.91 22.30
N GLU A 257 -7.52 -15.13 21.78
CA GLU A 257 -8.45 -16.25 22.02
C GLU A 257 -8.23 -16.92 23.37
N HIS A 258 -7.05 -16.81 23.98
CA HIS A 258 -6.76 -17.38 25.30
C HIS A 258 -7.13 -16.42 26.44
N GLU A 259 -7.27 -15.12 26.15
CA GLU A 259 -7.64 -14.08 27.12
C GLU A 259 -9.16 -13.84 27.21
N ALA A 260 -9.96 -14.54 26.38
CA ALA A 260 -11.42 -14.40 26.29
C ALA A 260 -12.13 -15.61 26.89
#